data_AF-A0A3A5AI65-F1
#
_entry.id   AF-A0A3A5AI65-F1
#
_cell.length_a   1.000
_cell.length_b   1.000
_cell.length_c   1.000
_cell.angle_alpha   90.00
_cell.angle_beta   90.00
_cell.angle_gamma   90.00
#
_symmetry.space_group_name_H-M   'P 1'
#
loop_
_entity.id
_entity.type
_entity.pdbx_description
1 polymer ?
#
loop_
_entity_poly.entity_id
_entity_poly.type
_entity_poly.pdbx_seq_one_letter_code
_entity_poly.pdbx_strand_id
1 'polypeptide(L)'
;MLAWTAATPAADFKPYPGARVDEVVTREARQAAAQSPLHPPGMVPTIYLTDAPFEKVAAFYRGLGREYKIPGQAGRGPQKLPGGRELKEAYFIFDGAKDLVTSRNWAKVQRPFVGGVKMTGSAPQYQDIREVTVIILSAGK
;
A
#
# COMPACT_ATOMS: atom_id res chain seq x y z
N MET A 1 30.86 27.95 1.38
CA MET A 1 29.58 27.64 0.70
C MET A 1 28.67 26.97 1.71
N LEU A 2 27.64 27.68 2.23
CA LEU A 2 26.58 27.03 3.00
C LEU A 2 25.60 26.40 2.00
N ALA A 3 25.50 25.07 1.99
CA ALA A 3 24.46 24.37 1.26
C ALA A 3 23.17 24.41 2.10
N TRP A 4 22.14 25.09 1.61
CA TRP A 4 20.79 24.95 2.15
C TRP A 4 20.22 23.61 1.69
N THR A 5 20.15 22.65 2.60
CA THR A 5 19.30 21.47 2.44
C THR A 5 17.85 21.94 2.56
N ALA A 6 17.18 22.14 1.43
CA ALA A 6 15.74 22.33 1.42
C ALA A 6 15.09 21.03 1.94
N ALA A 7 14.54 21.08 3.16
CA ALA A 7 13.66 20.03 3.66
C ALA A 7 12.36 20.12 2.85
N THR A 8 12.18 19.21 1.90
CA THR A 8 10.90 19.08 1.19
C THR A 8 9.82 18.82 2.23
N PRO A 9 8.76 19.65 2.33
CA PRO A 9 7.66 19.35 3.24
C PRO A 9 7.06 18.01 2.82
N ALA A 10 6.92 17.09 3.77
CA ALA A 10 6.20 15.85 3.57
C ALA A 10 4.80 16.19 3.06
N ALA A 11 4.40 15.61 1.92
CA ALA A 11 3.04 15.78 1.46
C ALA A 11 2.12 14.98 2.40
N ASP A 12 1.09 15.62 2.93
CA ASP A 12 0.10 14.91 3.74
C ASP A 12 -0.68 13.93 2.87
N PHE A 13 -0.95 12.74 3.42
CA PHE A 13 -1.79 11.77 2.74
C PHE A 13 -3.19 12.34 2.56
N LYS A 14 -3.76 12.13 1.37
CA LYS A 14 -5.16 12.43 1.07
C LYS A 14 -5.85 11.16 0.56
N PRO A 15 -6.99 10.75 1.14
CA PRO A 15 -7.78 9.67 0.57
C PRO A 15 -8.16 9.98 -0.88
N TYR A 16 -8.17 8.97 -1.74
CA TYR A 16 -8.67 9.13 -3.10
C TYR A 16 -10.15 9.56 -3.09
N PRO A 17 -10.59 10.52 -3.92
CA PRO A 17 -11.98 10.96 -3.96
C PRO A 17 -12.97 9.81 -4.13
N GLY A 18 -13.93 9.69 -3.22
CA GLY A 18 -14.92 8.61 -3.22
C GLY A 18 -14.46 7.29 -2.59
N ALA A 19 -13.19 7.17 -2.18
CA ALA A 19 -12.74 6.04 -1.38
C ALA A 19 -13.30 6.14 0.05
N ARG A 20 -13.69 5.01 0.62
CA ARG A 20 -14.27 4.91 1.97
C ARG A 20 -13.42 4.02 2.85
N VAL A 21 -13.30 4.37 4.12
CA VAL A 21 -12.67 3.49 5.11
C VAL A 21 -13.51 2.23 5.25
N ASP A 22 -12.85 1.07 5.17
CA ASP A 22 -13.45 -0.20 5.60
C ASP A 22 -13.03 -0.44 7.05
N GLU A 23 -13.93 -0.17 7.99
CA GLU A 23 -13.66 -0.24 9.43
C GLU A 23 -13.31 -1.65 9.90
N VAL A 24 -13.95 -2.67 9.31
CA VAL A 24 -13.73 -4.07 9.68
C VAL A 24 -12.33 -4.49 9.25
N VAL A 25 -12.01 -4.29 7.96
CA VAL A 25 -10.70 -4.65 7.42
C VAL A 25 -9.60 -3.77 8.03
N THR A 26 -9.88 -2.51 8.35
CA THR A 26 -8.94 -1.64 9.08
C THR A 26 -8.62 -2.17 10.46
N ARG A 27 -9.63 -2.59 11.23
CA ARG A 27 -9.42 -3.17 12.56
C ARG A 27 -8.60 -4.45 12.49
N GLU A 28 -8.92 -5.34 11.54
CA GLU A 28 -8.18 -6.59 11.32
C GLU A 28 -6.72 -6.31 10.91
N ALA A 29 -6.50 -5.37 9.99
CA ALA A 29 -5.15 -4.96 9.58
C ALA A 29 -4.34 -4.41 10.75
N ARG A 30 -4.95 -3.62 11.65
CA ARG A 30 -4.29 -3.10 12.85
C ARG A 30 -3.95 -4.21 13.85
N GLN A 31 -4.83 -5.19 14.02
CA GLN A 31 -4.56 -6.36 14.87
C GLN A 31 -3.42 -7.20 14.32
N ALA A 32 -3.42 -7.50 13.02
CA ALA A 32 -2.35 -8.23 12.35
C ALA A 32 -1.01 -7.47 12.41
N ALA A 33 -1.02 -6.16 12.19
CA ALA A 33 0.14 -5.29 12.30
C ALA A 33 0.74 -5.31 13.71
N ALA A 34 -0.09 -5.28 14.76
CA ALA A 34 0.37 -5.34 16.15
C ALA A 34 1.05 -6.67 16.53
N GLN A 35 0.74 -7.76 15.81
CA GLN A 35 1.29 -9.09 16.05
C GLN A 35 2.47 -9.43 15.13
N SER A 36 2.72 -8.63 14.10
CA SER A 36 3.74 -8.90 13.09
C SER A 36 5.11 -8.36 13.52
N PRO A 37 6.15 -9.20 13.64
CA PRO A 37 7.51 -8.73 13.92
C PRO A 37 8.12 -7.94 12.75
N LEU A 38 7.51 -8.00 11.57
CA LEU A 38 7.94 -7.29 10.36
C LEU A 38 7.24 -5.93 10.21
N HIS A 39 6.20 -5.65 11.00
CA HIS A 39 5.51 -4.38 10.95
C HIS A 39 6.30 -3.33 11.73
N PRO A 40 6.63 -2.16 11.13
CA PRO A 40 7.42 -1.16 11.83
C PRO A 40 6.69 -0.64 13.09
N PRO A 41 7.38 -0.56 14.24
CA PRO A 41 6.79 -0.03 15.46
C PRO A 41 6.23 1.39 15.26
N GLY A 42 5.01 1.62 15.76
CA GLY A 42 4.37 2.94 15.67
C GLY A 42 3.66 3.25 14.35
N MET A 43 3.73 2.37 13.34
CA MET A 43 2.92 2.52 12.12
C MET A 43 1.51 1.97 12.33
N VAL A 44 0.49 2.68 11.87
CA VAL A 44 -0.93 2.30 12.01
C VAL A 44 -1.56 2.20 10.62
N PRO A 45 -2.00 1.00 10.20
CA PRO A 45 -2.68 0.87 8.93
C PRO A 45 -4.11 1.43 8.98
N THR A 46 -4.54 2.02 7.86
CA THR A 46 -5.93 2.39 7.58
C THR A 46 -6.28 1.97 6.15
N ILE A 47 -7.41 1.27 6.00
CA ILE A 47 -7.80 0.62 4.75
C ILE A 47 -8.93 1.41 4.11
N TYR A 48 -8.70 1.88 2.89
CA TYR A 48 -9.73 2.51 2.07
C TYR A 48 -10.06 1.64 0.86
N LEU A 49 -11.33 1.56 0.51
CA LEU A 49 -11.82 0.86 -0.67
C LEU A 49 -12.49 1.83 -1.65
N THR A 50 -12.32 1.57 -2.94
CA THR A 50 -12.98 2.30 -4.02
C THR A 50 -13.20 1.40 -5.23
N ASP A 51 -14.31 1.61 -5.95
CA ASP A 51 -14.59 0.92 -7.20
C ASP A 51 -13.74 1.45 -8.37
N ALA A 52 -13.10 2.62 -8.20
CA ALA A 52 -12.29 3.25 -9.22
C ALA A 52 -11.16 2.31 -9.73
N PRO A 53 -10.84 2.33 -11.05
CA PRO A 53 -9.77 1.52 -11.62
C PRO A 53 -8.41 1.80 -10.98
N PHE A 54 -7.56 0.77 -10.92
CA PHE A 54 -6.20 0.84 -10.37
C PHE A 54 -5.39 2.01 -10.94
N GLU A 55 -5.43 2.19 -12.27
CA GLU A 55 -4.63 3.17 -12.99
C GLU A 55 -4.98 4.60 -12.58
N LYS A 56 -6.27 4.87 -12.32
CA LYS A 56 -6.73 6.19 -11.87
C LYS A 56 -6.28 6.49 -10.44
N VAL A 57 -6.38 5.49 -9.55
CA VAL A 57 -5.95 5.64 -8.15
C VAL A 57 -4.43 5.78 -8.06
N ALA A 58 -3.68 4.97 -8.82
CA ALA A 58 -2.22 5.05 -8.88
C ALA A 58 -1.74 6.39 -9.47
N ALA A 59 -2.40 6.90 -10.52
CA ALA A 59 -2.07 8.20 -11.10
C ALA A 59 -2.31 9.36 -10.12
N PHE A 60 -3.39 9.30 -9.33
CA PHE A 60 -3.66 10.28 -8.28
C PHE A 60 -2.52 10.32 -7.25
N TYR A 61 -2.11 9.17 -6.71
CA TYR A 61 -1.04 9.14 -5.70
C TYR A 61 0.35 9.45 -6.26
N ARG A 62 0.60 9.21 -7.55
CA ARG A 62 1.81 9.67 -8.24
C ARG A 62 1.92 11.20 -8.27
N GLY A 63 0.79 11.91 -8.25
CA GLY A 63 0.76 13.38 -8.15
C GLY A 63 1.00 13.91 -6.73
N LEU A 64 0.93 13.05 -5.71
CA LEU A 64 1.06 13.44 -4.29
C LEU A 64 2.35 12.93 -3.63
N GLY A 65 2.96 11.88 -4.16
CA GLY A 65 4.15 11.25 -3.58
C GLY A 65 5.02 10.56 -4.61
N ARG A 66 6.19 10.12 -4.16
CA ARG A 66 7.12 9.37 -5.01
C ARG A 66 6.67 7.92 -5.11
N GLU A 67 6.45 7.45 -6.33
CA GLU A 67 6.22 6.03 -6.57
C GLU A 67 7.50 5.24 -6.25
N TYR A 68 7.39 4.29 -5.32
CA TYR A 68 8.47 3.40 -4.91
C TYR A 68 8.36 2.07 -5.65
N LYS A 69 9.45 1.67 -6.31
CA LYS A 69 9.56 0.37 -6.98
C LYS A 69 10.20 -0.61 -6.02
N ILE A 70 9.50 -1.69 -5.68
CA ILE A 70 10.06 -2.73 -4.82
C ILE A 70 11.26 -3.40 -5.52
N PRO A 71 12.45 -3.44 -4.90
CA PRO A 71 13.60 -4.13 -5.45
C PRO A 71 13.28 -5.59 -5.80
N GLY A 72 13.65 -6.02 -7.01
CA GLY A 72 13.40 -7.38 -7.48
C GLY A 72 11.98 -7.66 -8.00
N GLN A 73 11.05 -6.69 -7.96
CA GLN A 73 9.70 -6.86 -8.51
C GLN A 73 9.68 -6.76 -10.05
N ALA A 74 10.47 -5.86 -10.64
CA ALA A 74 10.46 -5.57 -12.08
C ALA A 74 10.83 -6.77 -12.97
N GLY A 75 11.54 -7.77 -12.44
CA GLY A 75 11.96 -8.96 -13.20
C GLY A 75 11.02 -10.17 -13.08
N ARG A 76 9.97 -10.10 -12.24
CA ARG A 76 9.12 -11.27 -11.92
C ARG A 76 7.88 -11.44 -12.80
N GLY A 77 7.66 -10.51 -13.73
CA GLY A 77 6.42 -10.47 -14.52
C GLY A 77 5.18 -10.16 -13.67
N PRO A 78 3.98 -10.10 -14.27
CA PRO A 78 2.75 -9.82 -13.56
C PRO A 78 2.42 -10.96 -12.59
N GLN A 79 2.21 -10.62 -11.32
CA GLN A 79 1.76 -11.60 -10.32
C GLN A 79 0.32 -12.03 -10.65
N LYS A 80 0.10 -13.33 -10.83
CA LYS A 80 -1.23 -13.87 -11.13
C LYS A 80 -1.87 -14.46 -9.87
N LEU A 81 -3.15 -14.14 -9.67
CA LEU A 81 -4.02 -14.74 -8.67
C LEU A 81 -4.69 -16.01 -9.22
N PRO A 82 -5.29 -16.85 -8.35
CA PRO A 82 -6.16 -17.93 -8.77
C PRO A 82 -7.23 -17.45 -9.76
N GLY A 83 -7.37 -18.18 -10.86
CA GLY A 83 -8.21 -17.80 -12.00
C GLY A 83 -7.51 -16.94 -13.06
N GLY A 84 -6.19 -16.74 -12.96
CA GLY A 84 -5.38 -16.10 -14.01
C GLY A 84 -5.43 -14.57 -14.02
N ARG A 85 -6.17 -13.97 -13.08
CA ARG A 85 -6.26 -12.52 -12.89
C ARG A 85 -4.92 -11.94 -12.46
N GLU A 86 -4.59 -10.76 -12.96
CA GLU A 86 -3.39 -10.05 -12.57
C GLU A 86 -3.62 -9.28 -11.26
N LEU A 87 -2.68 -9.40 -10.32
CA LEU A 87 -2.56 -8.55 -9.15
C LEU A 87 -1.71 -7.34 -9.52
N LYS A 88 -2.34 -6.18 -9.56
CA LYS A 88 -1.66 -4.89 -9.76
C LYS A 88 -1.36 -4.26 -8.42
N GLU A 89 -0.14 -3.77 -8.26
CA GLU A 89 0.33 -3.12 -7.02
C GLU A 89 1.18 -1.90 -7.37
N ALA A 90 1.02 -0.85 -6.58
CA ALA A 90 1.90 0.31 -6.59
C ALA A 90 2.09 0.83 -5.17
N TYR A 91 3.27 1.36 -4.88
CA TYR A 91 3.65 1.86 -3.57
C TYR A 91 4.06 3.33 -3.70
N PHE A 92 3.61 4.17 -2.77
CA PHE A 92 3.84 5.61 -2.82
C PHE A 92 4.32 6.10 -1.46
N ILE A 93 5.43 6.84 -1.46
CA ILE A 93 6.03 7.46 -0.27
C ILE A 93 5.71 8.95 -0.30
N PHE A 94 5.16 9.47 0.81
CA PHE A 94 4.69 10.85 0.89
C PHE A 94 5.61 11.76 1.72
N ASP A 95 6.49 11.18 2.54
CA ASP A 95 7.37 11.89 3.47
C ASP A 95 8.82 12.05 2.99
N GLY A 96 9.08 11.76 1.71
CA GLY A 96 10.43 11.88 1.13
C GLY A 96 11.42 10.82 1.58
N ALA A 97 11.01 9.81 2.36
CA ALA A 97 11.87 8.71 2.75
C ALA A 97 12.40 7.93 1.53
N LYS A 98 13.56 7.29 1.71
CA LYS A 98 14.25 6.55 0.63
C LYS A 98 13.54 5.23 0.26
N ASP A 99 12.87 4.61 1.23
CA ASP A 99 12.20 3.32 1.09
C ASP A 99 11.01 3.22 2.07
N LEU A 100 10.21 2.16 1.92
CA LEU A 100 9.03 1.93 2.75
C LEU A 100 9.36 1.62 4.23
N VAL A 101 10.58 1.15 4.50
CA VAL A 101 11.04 0.77 5.85
C VAL A 101 11.36 2.01 6.68
N THR A 102 11.98 3.01 6.05
CA THR A 102 12.33 4.29 6.67
C THR A 102 11.22 5.32 6.60
N SER A 103 10.17 5.06 5.79
CA SER A 103 9.00 5.94 5.68
C SER A 103 8.05 5.78 6.85
N ARG A 104 7.58 6.91 7.37
CA ARG A 104 6.50 7.05 8.33
C ARG A 104 5.16 7.40 7.69
N ASN A 105 5.12 7.62 6.38
CA ASN A 105 3.89 7.91 5.66
C ASN A 105 3.97 7.41 4.21
N TRP A 106 3.36 6.25 3.97
CA TRP A 106 3.30 5.64 2.65
C TRP A 106 1.98 4.89 2.45
N ALA A 107 1.59 4.70 1.19
CA ALA A 107 0.43 3.90 0.83
C ALA A 107 0.74 2.85 -0.23
N LYS A 108 0.08 1.70 -0.11
CA LYS A 108 -0.03 0.70 -1.18
C LYS A 108 -1.38 0.86 -1.87
N VAL A 109 -1.38 0.90 -3.19
CA VAL A 109 -2.57 0.75 -4.04
C VAL A 109 -2.52 -0.64 -4.64
N GLN A 110 -3.64 -1.37 -4.57
CA GLN A 110 -3.72 -2.72 -5.11
C GLN A 110 -5.08 -2.99 -5.73
N ARG A 111 -5.10 -3.74 -6.84
CA ARG A 111 -6.32 -4.33 -7.41
C ARG A 111 -6.04 -5.71 -8.02
N PRO A 112 -6.89 -6.72 -7.80
CA PRO A 112 -8.03 -6.71 -6.89
C PRO A 112 -7.61 -6.62 -5.42
N PHE A 113 -8.54 -6.24 -4.55
CA PHE A 113 -8.34 -6.37 -3.11
C PHE A 113 -8.12 -7.85 -2.75
N VAL A 114 -7.19 -8.10 -1.83
CA VAL A 114 -6.88 -9.41 -1.27
C VAL A 114 -6.89 -9.22 0.24
N GLY A 115 -7.87 -9.80 0.92
CA GLY A 115 -8.03 -9.67 2.37
C GLY A 115 -7.07 -10.52 3.20
N GLY A 116 -6.50 -11.57 2.60
CA GLY A 116 -5.51 -12.40 3.30
C GLY A 116 -4.71 -13.30 2.38
N VAL A 117 -3.55 -13.72 2.88
CA VAL A 117 -2.71 -14.75 2.25
C VAL A 117 -2.36 -15.76 3.32
N LYS A 118 -2.74 -17.02 3.08
CA LYS A 118 -2.32 -18.16 3.91
C LYS A 118 -1.29 -18.97 3.15
N MET A 119 -0.20 -19.34 3.80
CA MET A 119 0.76 -20.27 3.21
C MET A 119 0.25 -21.71 3.42
N THR A 120 0.01 -22.42 2.32
CA THR A 120 -0.31 -23.85 2.34
C THR A 120 0.84 -24.59 1.64
N GLY A 121 1.75 -25.15 2.44
CA GLY A 121 3.04 -25.63 1.92
C GLY A 121 3.88 -24.46 1.38
N SER A 122 4.41 -24.60 0.17
CA SER A 122 5.18 -23.56 -0.52
C SER A 122 4.33 -22.58 -1.35
N ALA A 123 3.01 -22.80 -1.45
CA ALA A 123 2.13 -21.99 -2.28
C ALA A 123 1.31 -20.98 -1.46
N PRO A 124 1.23 -19.71 -1.88
CA PRO A 124 0.33 -18.74 -1.28
C PRO A 124 -1.12 -19.02 -1.70
N GLN A 125 -2.01 -19.12 -0.72
CA GLN A 125 -3.44 -19.21 -0.91
C GLN A 125 -4.07 -17.86 -0.55
N TYR A 126 -4.51 -17.15 -1.59
CA TYR A 126 -5.18 -15.85 -1.46
C TYR A 126 -6.63 -16.04 -0.99
N GLN A 127 -7.07 -15.19 -0.07
CA GLN A 127 -8.40 -15.21 0.53
C GLN A 127 -9.08 -13.86 0.35
N ASP A 128 -10.41 -13.87 0.30
CA ASP A 128 -11.25 -12.68 0.23
C ASP A 128 -10.84 -11.74 -0.93
N ILE A 129 -10.84 -12.29 -2.14
CA ILE A 129 -10.51 -11.54 -3.36
C ILE A 129 -11.75 -10.78 -3.81
N ARG A 130 -11.69 -9.44 -3.80
CA ARG A 130 -12.79 -8.56 -4.21
C ARG A 130 -12.34 -7.67 -5.36
N GLU A 131 -13.20 -7.52 -6.38
CA GLU A 131 -12.93 -6.70 -7.58
C GLU A 131 -13.08 -5.19 -7.32
N VAL A 132 -12.37 -4.70 -6.30
CA VAL A 132 -12.27 -3.29 -5.91
C VAL A 132 -10.81 -2.91 -5.74
N THR A 133 -10.51 -1.62 -5.82
CA THR A 133 -9.17 -1.11 -5.53
C THR A 133 -9.06 -0.81 -4.05
N VAL A 134 -8.02 -1.33 -3.42
CA VAL A 134 -7.68 -1.02 -2.03
C VAL A 134 -6.53 -0.03 -1.98
N ILE A 135 -6.62 0.89 -1.02
CA ILE A 135 -5.55 1.80 -0.61
C ILE A 135 -5.25 1.49 0.85
N ILE A 136 -4.06 0.95 1.10
CA ILE A 136 -3.56 0.65 2.44
C ILE A 136 -2.63 1.79 2.81
N LEU A 137 -3.12 2.73 3.62
CA LEU A 137 -2.27 3.75 4.23
C LEU A 137 -1.56 3.15 5.42
N SER A 138 -0.24 3.33 5.51
CA SER A 138 0.55 3.08 6.71
C SER A 138 1.14 4.41 7.16
N ALA A 139 0.68 4.91 8.29
CA ALA A 139 1.10 6.20 8.84
C ALA A 139 1.61 6.04 10.28
N GLY A 140 2.67 6.75 10.63
CA GLY A 140 3.17 6.84 11.99
C GLY A 140 2.13 7.45 12.93
N LYS A 141 2.09 6.97 14.18
CA LYS A 141 1.39 7.63 15.28
C LYS A 141 1.93 9.02 15.57
#